data_AF-A0AAW1Q0I6-F1
#
_entry.id   AF-A0AAW1Q0I6-F1
#
_cell.length_a   1.000
_cell.length_b   1.000
_cell.length_c   1.000
_cell.angle_alpha   90.00
_cell.angle_beta   90.00
_cell.angle_gamma   90.00
#
_symmetry.space_group_name_H-M   'P 1'
#
loop_
_entity.id
_entity.type
_entity.pdbx_description
1 polymer ?
#
loop_
_entity_poly.entity_id
_entity_poly.type
_entity_poly.pdbx_seq_one_letter_code
_entity_poly.pdbx_strand_id
1 'polypeptide(L)'
;MLAKLTTVLVLLAVSAGAARPFDGVATWFAQHVKAAEAQFSANTAQNTPWFCHDLDCPKYKVLNATDVYETREYASGKWAYTEVQGLLYEPSVLIGFKRLFEFFSGANEDETKIPMTTPVLTLVHPGHGTFGRSNFTVCFFVPFQYHKNTPVPTSKDVGILTTPKDIAYVTQFGGFMVDEFTLASKVKALQADLRSNGVSFEDDGTYITASYDPPNRIVNRHNEIHVELHDELLNPVVCAKRRRQNTINQTLTAGCGADLPF
;
A
#
# COMPACT_ATOMS: atom_id res chain seq x y z
N MET A 1 -21.56 24.54 4.62
CA MET A 1 -22.17 25.85 4.34
C MET A 1 -21.19 27.02 4.39
N LEU A 2 -20.12 26.98 5.21
CA LEU A 2 -19.09 28.04 5.22
C LEU A 2 -18.17 28.08 3.97
N ALA A 3 -17.95 26.95 3.28
CA ALA A 3 -17.07 26.90 2.10
C ALA A 3 -17.71 27.44 0.80
N LYS A 4 -19.02 27.70 0.78
CA LYS A 4 -19.71 28.31 -0.37
C LYS A 4 -19.78 29.84 -0.31
N LEU A 5 -19.37 30.45 0.80
CA LEU A 5 -19.34 31.91 0.98
C LEU A 5 -18.02 32.54 0.51
N THR A 6 -16.92 31.78 0.48
CA THR A 6 -15.61 32.27 0.04
C THR A 6 -15.48 32.39 -1.48
N THR A 7 -16.20 31.57 -2.26
CA THR A 7 -16.12 31.61 -3.73
C THR A 7 -16.88 32.79 -4.33
N VAL A 8 -17.88 33.35 -3.63
CA VAL A 8 -18.69 34.47 -4.15
C VAL A 8 -17.95 35.81 -4.03
N LEU A 9 -16.96 35.94 -3.13
CA LEU A 9 -16.22 37.20 -2.94
C LEU A 9 -15.11 37.42 -3.99
N VAL A 10 -14.75 36.41 -4.80
CA VAL A 10 -13.67 36.51 -5.79
C VAL A 10 -14.16 37.05 -7.15
N LEU A 11 -15.47 37.20 -7.36
CA LEU A 11 -16.04 37.60 -8.65
C LEU A 11 -16.57 39.04 -8.75
N LEU A 12 -16.31 39.90 -7.76
CA LEU A 12 -16.74 41.32 -7.78
C LEU A 12 -15.61 42.34 -7.95
N ALA A 13 -14.43 41.94 -8.40
CA ALA A 13 -13.32 42.88 -8.64
C ALA A 13 -12.76 42.85 -10.07
N VAL A 14 -13.59 42.53 -11.08
CA VAL A 14 -13.24 42.71 -12.50
C VAL A 14 -14.35 43.48 -13.21
N SER A 15 -14.50 44.77 -12.90
CA SER A 15 -15.07 45.76 -13.83
C SER A 15 -15.01 47.17 -13.25
N ALA A 16 -13.82 47.76 -13.22
CA ALA A 16 -13.66 49.20 -13.29
C ALA A 16 -12.19 49.50 -13.60
N GLY A 17 -11.91 49.98 -14.81
CA GLY A 17 -10.62 50.54 -15.14
C GLY A 17 -10.39 51.81 -14.35
N ALA A 18 -9.30 51.86 -13.57
CA ALA A 18 -8.60 53.08 -13.20
C ALA A 18 -7.23 52.69 -12.64
N ALA A 19 -6.19 53.39 -13.12
CA ALA A 19 -4.81 53.14 -12.77
C ALA A 19 -4.43 53.54 -11.33
N ARG A 20 -3.29 52.99 -10.89
CA ARG A 20 -2.39 53.32 -9.75
C ARG A 20 -2.57 52.44 -8.50
N PRO A 21 -1.57 52.34 -7.60
CA PRO A 21 -0.18 51.89 -7.80
C PRO A 21 0.20 50.90 -6.66
N PHE A 22 0.28 49.59 -6.89
CA PHE A 22 0.68 48.66 -5.81
C PHE A 22 1.43 47.43 -6.34
N ASP A 23 2.59 47.66 -6.98
CA ASP A 23 3.51 46.57 -7.35
C ASP A 23 4.11 45.83 -6.13
N GLY A 24 4.01 46.41 -4.93
CA GLY A 24 4.50 45.82 -3.68
C GLY A 24 3.54 44.83 -3.00
N VAL A 25 2.23 44.97 -3.21
CA VAL A 25 1.23 44.13 -2.50
C VAL A 25 1.06 42.79 -3.21
N ALA A 26 1.06 42.78 -4.54
CA ALA A 26 1.01 41.54 -5.33
C ALA A 26 2.26 40.66 -5.12
N THR A 27 3.44 41.27 -5.00
CA THR A 27 4.69 40.56 -4.72
C THR A 27 4.77 40.08 -3.27
N TRP A 28 4.26 40.85 -2.31
CA TRP A 28 4.09 40.41 -0.93
C TRP A 28 3.16 39.20 -0.83
N PHE A 29 1.96 39.25 -1.43
CA PHE A 29 1.04 38.10 -1.44
C PHE A 29 1.62 36.87 -2.15
N ALA A 30 2.29 37.05 -3.29
CA ALA A 30 2.93 35.93 -3.99
C ALA A 30 4.09 35.29 -3.20
N GLN A 31 4.87 36.09 -2.46
CA GLN A 31 5.91 35.58 -1.56
C GLN A 31 5.32 34.88 -0.33
N HIS A 32 4.21 35.39 0.22
CA HIS A 32 3.58 34.78 1.40
C HIS A 32 2.76 33.53 1.05
N VAL A 33 2.18 33.46 -0.16
CA VAL A 33 1.57 32.24 -0.69
C VAL A 33 2.63 31.18 -0.97
N LYS A 34 3.75 31.52 -1.63
CA LYS A 34 4.87 30.57 -1.82
C LYS A 34 5.52 30.13 -0.51
N ALA A 35 5.63 31.01 0.48
CA ALA A 35 6.14 30.65 1.80
C ALA A 35 5.14 29.77 2.57
N ALA A 36 3.83 30.01 2.43
CA ALA A 36 2.79 29.14 2.99
C ALA A 36 2.72 27.79 2.28
N GLU A 37 2.90 27.73 0.96
CA GLU A 37 3.01 26.50 0.17
C GLU A 37 4.30 25.73 0.50
N ALA A 38 5.43 26.43 0.69
CA ALA A 38 6.68 25.82 1.13
C ALA A 38 6.61 25.34 2.59
N GLN A 39 5.89 26.06 3.46
CA GLN A 39 5.62 25.61 4.84
C GLN A 39 4.64 24.44 4.86
N PHE A 40 3.61 24.41 4.00
CA PHE A 40 2.70 23.26 3.86
C PHE A 40 3.41 22.04 3.24
N SER A 41 4.31 22.26 2.28
CA SER A 41 5.17 21.22 1.69
C SER A 41 6.31 20.76 2.61
N ALA A 42 6.71 21.56 3.60
CA ALA A 42 7.72 21.17 4.59
C ALA A 42 7.11 20.50 5.83
N ASN A 43 5.85 20.83 6.19
CA ASN A 43 5.15 20.23 7.33
C ASN A 43 4.58 18.81 7.05
N THR A 44 4.72 18.33 5.82
CA THR A 44 4.36 16.96 5.41
C THR A 44 5.54 15.97 5.54
N ALA A 45 6.72 16.43 5.96
CA ALA A 45 7.91 15.57 6.05
C ALA A 45 8.04 14.76 7.35
N GLN A 46 7.18 14.95 8.36
CA GLN A 46 7.31 14.25 9.67
C GLN A 46 6.01 13.88 10.41
N ASN A 47 4.82 14.03 9.82
CA ASN A 47 3.60 13.55 10.46
C ASN A 47 3.19 12.22 9.86
N THR A 48 3.54 11.12 10.53
CA THR A 48 2.95 9.81 10.24
C THR A 48 1.42 9.93 10.31
N PRO A 49 0.64 9.37 9.37
CA PRO A 49 -0.81 9.48 9.41
C PRO A 49 -1.38 9.01 10.75
N TRP A 50 -2.45 9.66 11.23
CA TRP A 50 -3.03 9.36 12.56
C TRP A 50 -3.39 7.88 12.73
N PHE A 51 -3.76 7.20 11.63
CA PHE A 51 -4.13 5.80 11.62
C PHE A 51 -2.95 4.85 11.77
N CYS A 52 -1.70 5.34 11.73
CA CYS A 52 -0.51 4.55 12.06
C CYS A 52 -0.25 4.44 13.57
N HIS A 53 -1.00 5.17 14.41
CA HIS A 53 -0.89 5.11 15.88
C HIS A 53 0.55 5.29 16.42
N ASP A 54 1.30 6.21 15.82
CA ASP A 54 2.72 6.49 16.15
C ASP A 54 3.67 5.28 15.95
N LEU A 55 3.22 4.26 15.21
CA LEU A 55 4.03 3.11 14.81
C LEU A 55 4.70 3.33 13.46
N ASP A 56 5.76 2.57 13.20
CA ASP A 56 6.38 2.54 11.87
C ASP A 56 5.36 2.07 10.82
N CYS A 57 5.26 2.84 9.74
CA CYS A 57 4.35 2.64 8.62
C CYS A 57 5.08 2.75 7.28
N PRO A 58 4.62 2.02 6.23
CA PRO A 58 5.11 2.23 4.87
C PRO A 58 4.96 3.69 4.45
N LYS A 59 6.04 4.29 3.96
CA LYS A 59 6.03 5.66 3.47
C LYS A 59 5.46 5.69 2.06
N TYR A 60 4.57 6.64 1.80
CA TYR A 60 4.01 6.86 0.48
C TYR A 60 3.83 8.35 0.17
N LYS A 61 3.63 8.65 -1.11
CA LYS A 61 3.20 9.95 -1.62
C LYS A 61 1.85 9.79 -2.29
N VAL A 62 0.90 10.68 -2.01
CA VAL A 62 -0.36 10.74 -2.76
C VAL A 62 -0.08 11.44 -4.09
N LEU A 63 -0.27 10.72 -5.19
CA LEU A 63 -0.11 11.23 -6.55
C LEU A 63 -1.40 11.86 -7.07
N ASN A 64 -2.54 11.27 -6.72
CA ASN A 64 -3.87 11.75 -7.09
C ASN A 64 -4.88 11.32 -6.03
N ALA A 65 -5.98 12.05 -5.91
CA ALA A 65 -7.09 11.72 -5.03
C ALA A 65 -8.42 12.01 -5.72
N THR A 66 -9.36 11.09 -5.57
CA THR A 66 -10.76 11.21 -5.99
C THR A 66 -11.64 11.16 -4.75
N ASP A 67 -12.96 11.29 -4.92
CA ASP A 67 -13.91 11.09 -3.83
C ASP A 67 -13.96 9.64 -3.32
N VAL A 68 -13.42 8.67 -4.07
CA VAL A 68 -13.52 7.23 -3.75
C VAL A 68 -12.18 6.58 -3.40
N TYR A 69 -11.10 6.99 -4.06
CA TYR A 69 -9.78 6.39 -3.89
C TYR A 69 -8.64 7.39 -4.08
N GLU A 70 -7.49 7.05 -3.51
CA GLU A 70 -6.21 7.73 -3.71
C GLU A 70 -5.28 6.87 -4.56
N THR A 71 -4.52 7.49 -5.46
CA THR A 71 -3.35 6.87 -6.08
C THR A 71 -2.14 7.20 -5.23
N ARG A 72 -1.49 6.18 -4.67
CA ARG A 72 -0.34 6.32 -3.78
C ARG A 72 0.89 5.66 -4.38
N GLU A 73 2.01 6.37 -4.33
CA GLU A 73 3.33 5.83 -4.65
C GLU A 73 4.02 5.44 -3.33
N TYR A 74 4.13 4.13 -3.07
CA TYR A 74 4.83 3.60 -1.91
C TYR A 74 6.33 3.52 -2.17
N ALA A 75 7.12 3.91 -1.16
CA ALA A 75 8.56 3.65 -1.15
C ALA A 75 8.83 2.15 -0.99
N SER A 76 10.05 1.73 -1.33
CA SER A 76 10.48 0.35 -1.06
C SER A 76 10.33 0.02 0.42
N GLY A 77 9.77 -1.15 0.71
CA GLY A 77 9.48 -1.62 2.06
C GLY A 77 10.03 -3.03 2.28
N LYS A 78 10.27 -3.38 3.54
CA LYS A 78 10.62 -4.74 3.93
C LYS A 78 9.52 -5.33 4.79
N TRP A 79 9.15 -6.57 4.51
CA TRP A 79 8.01 -7.24 5.12
C TRP A 79 8.40 -8.64 5.58
N ALA A 80 7.92 -9.04 6.76
CA ALA A 80 7.84 -10.44 7.12
C ALA A 80 6.49 -10.97 6.64
N TYR A 81 6.47 -12.12 5.99
CA TYR A 81 5.26 -12.67 5.39
C TYR A 81 5.09 -14.16 5.70
N THR A 82 3.84 -14.62 5.63
CA THR A 82 3.48 -16.04 5.71
C THR A 82 2.27 -16.31 4.84
N GLU A 83 2.21 -17.52 4.29
CA GLU A 83 1.10 -17.95 3.45
C GLU A 83 0.20 -18.94 4.21
N VAL A 84 -1.11 -18.74 4.04
CA VAL A 84 -2.14 -19.59 4.62
C VAL A 84 -3.16 -19.91 3.54
N GLN A 85 -3.38 -21.19 3.26
CA GLN A 85 -4.50 -21.62 2.43
C GLN A 85 -5.71 -21.89 3.31
N GLY A 86 -6.85 -21.30 2.97
CA GLY A 86 -8.07 -21.43 3.76
C GLY A 86 -9.33 -21.18 2.94
N LEU A 87 -10.47 -21.50 3.56
CA LEU A 87 -11.80 -21.23 2.97
C LEU A 87 -12.35 -19.87 3.40
N LEU A 88 -11.91 -19.37 4.56
CA LEU A 88 -12.45 -18.17 5.19
C LEU A 88 -11.32 -17.19 5.50
N TYR A 89 -11.54 -15.91 5.22
CA TYR A 89 -10.59 -14.82 5.39
C TYR A 89 -10.12 -14.67 6.84
N GLU A 90 -11.05 -14.41 7.77
CA GLU A 90 -10.72 -14.11 9.17
C GLU A 90 -9.85 -15.18 9.85
N PRO A 91 -10.23 -16.48 9.87
CA PRO A 91 -9.40 -17.49 10.52
C PRO A 91 -8.05 -17.67 9.82
N SER A 92 -7.97 -17.49 8.50
CA SER A 92 -6.72 -17.61 7.76
C SER A 92 -5.76 -16.47 8.11
N VAL A 93 -6.28 -15.24 8.18
CA VAL A 93 -5.51 -14.05 8.60
C VAL A 93 -5.05 -14.19 10.05
N LEU A 94 -5.88 -14.71 10.96
CA LEU A 94 -5.49 -14.95 12.35
C LEU A 94 -4.36 -15.97 12.50
N ILE A 95 -4.37 -17.04 11.69
CA ILE A 95 -3.26 -18.02 11.66
C ILE A 95 -1.97 -17.32 11.20
N GLY A 96 -2.04 -16.54 10.10
CA GLY A 96 -0.87 -15.83 9.58
C GLY A 96 -0.35 -14.78 10.56
N PHE A 97 -1.25 -14.00 11.15
CA PHE A 97 -0.93 -13.02 12.20
C PHE A 97 -0.18 -13.67 13.36
N LYS A 98 -0.66 -14.82 13.87
CA LYS A 98 -0.02 -15.51 14.99
C LYS A 98 1.42 -15.92 14.66
N ARG A 99 1.66 -16.48 13.48
CA ARG A 99 3.01 -16.87 13.03
C ARG A 99 3.97 -15.68 12.97
N LEU A 100 3.52 -14.55 12.41
CA LEU A 100 4.33 -13.35 12.32
C LEU A 100 4.53 -12.67 13.69
N PHE A 101 3.51 -12.74 14.55
CA PHE A 101 3.60 -12.24 15.92
C PHE A 101 4.63 -13.03 16.74
N GLU A 102 4.68 -14.35 16.59
CA GLU A 102 5.73 -15.19 17.20
C GLU A 102 7.13 -14.77 16.72
N PHE A 103 7.31 -14.55 15.41
CA PHE A 103 8.57 -14.03 14.84
C PHE A 103 8.97 -12.68 15.47
N PHE A 104 8.05 -11.71 15.54
CA PHE A 104 8.30 -10.41 16.15
C PHE A 104 8.53 -10.51 17.67
N SER A 105 7.99 -11.54 18.33
CA SER A 105 8.14 -11.76 19.77
C SER A 105 9.45 -12.45 20.17
N GLY A 106 10.30 -12.81 19.20
CA GLY A 106 11.60 -13.44 19.44
C GLY A 106 11.77 -14.83 18.81
N ALA A 107 10.81 -15.35 18.04
CA ALA A 107 11.01 -16.58 17.26
C ALA A 107 11.84 -16.32 15.99
N ASN A 108 13.07 -15.86 16.19
CA ASN A 108 14.10 -15.60 15.19
C ASN A 108 15.47 -16.02 15.74
N GLU A 109 16.46 -16.19 14.87
CA GLU A 109 17.78 -16.74 15.25
C GLU A 109 18.47 -15.93 16.35
N ASP A 110 18.22 -14.63 16.42
CA ASP A 110 18.81 -13.71 17.38
C ASP A 110 17.97 -13.52 18.66
N GLU A 111 16.85 -14.24 18.81
CA GLU A 111 15.84 -14.08 19.88
C GLU A 111 15.39 -12.63 20.10
N THR A 112 15.48 -11.81 19.04
CA THR A 112 15.25 -10.36 19.10
C THR A 112 13.77 -10.04 19.10
N LYS A 113 13.34 -9.21 20.05
CA LYS A 113 11.98 -8.68 20.08
C LYS A 113 11.87 -7.46 19.17
N ILE A 114 11.12 -7.60 18.09
CA ILE A 114 10.88 -6.56 17.08
C ILE A 114 9.62 -5.77 17.48
N PRO A 115 9.66 -4.42 17.55
CA PRO A 115 8.48 -3.61 17.78
C PRO A 115 7.42 -3.84 16.69
N MET A 116 6.15 -3.85 17.09
CA MET A 116 5.03 -3.94 16.16
C MET A 116 4.94 -2.70 15.27
N THR A 117 4.37 -2.90 14.09
CA THR A 117 4.19 -1.88 13.05
C THR A 117 2.75 -1.93 12.53
N THR A 118 2.40 -0.97 11.69
CA THR A 118 1.13 -0.95 10.96
C THR A 118 1.37 -0.57 9.49
N PRO A 119 0.49 -0.94 8.56
CA PRO A 119 -0.60 -1.89 8.72
C PRO A 119 -0.13 -3.35 8.70
N VAL A 120 -1.02 -4.25 9.07
CA VAL A 120 -0.96 -5.65 8.63
C VAL A 120 -1.60 -5.73 7.25
N LEU A 121 -0.82 -6.14 6.25
CA LEU A 121 -1.36 -6.39 4.91
C LEU A 121 -1.82 -7.85 4.79
N THR A 122 -2.90 -8.08 4.05
CA THR A 122 -3.27 -9.41 3.56
C THR A 122 -3.48 -9.35 2.06
N LEU A 123 -2.61 -10.00 1.29
CA LEU A 123 -2.85 -10.28 -0.11
C LEU A 123 -3.75 -11.50 -0.23
N VAL A 124 -4.89 -11.35 -0.89
CA VAL A 124 -5.90 -12.39 -1.06
C VAL A 124 -5.92 -12.82 -2.52
N HIS A 125 -5.57 -14.08 -2.78
CA HIS A 125 -5.81 -14.72 -4.07
C HIS A 125 -7.02 -15.65 -3.95
N PRO A 126 -8.18 -15.28 -4.51
CA PRO A 126 -9.38 -16.09 -4.39
C PRO A 126 -9.20 -17.47 -5.03
N GLY A 127 -9.63 -18.52 -4.31
CA GLY A 127 -9.71 -19.85 -4.89
C GLY A 127 -10.80 -19.93 -5.97
N HIS A 128 -10.59 -20.76 -7.00
CA HIS A 128 -11.60 -21.02 -8.01
C HIS A 128 -12.55 -22.15 -7.59
N GLY A 129 -13.86 -21.95 -7.81
CA GLY A 129 -14.91 -22.94 -7.53
C GLY A 129 -15.48 -22.89 -6.12
N THR A 130 -16.58 -23.60 -5.87
CA THR A 130 -17.37 -23.54 -4.62
C THR A 130 -16.62 -24.03 -3.37
N PHE A 131 -15.55 -24.80 -3.56
CA PHE A 131 -14.66 -25.29 -2.49
C PHE A 131 -13.20 -24.88 -2.74
N GLY A 132 -12.98 -23.90 -3.61
CA GLY A 132 -11.65 -23.37 -3.88
C GLY A 132 -11.08 -22.72 -2.63
N ARG A 133 -9.96 -23.24 -2.14
CA ARG A 133 -9.22 -22.57 -1.07
C ARG A 133 -8.54 -21.33 -1.65
N SER A 134 -8.76 -20.21 -0.99
CA SER A 134 -8.02 -18.98 -1.26
C SER A 134 -6.64 -19.06 -0.62
N ASN A 135 -5.67 -18.38 -1.22
CA ASN A 135 -4.36 -18.18 -0.62
C ASN A 135 -4.31 -16.79 0.01
N PHE A 136 -3.97 -16.74 1.29
CA PHE A 136 -3.84 -15.52 2.07
C PHE A 136 -2.38 -15.33 2.44
N THR A 137 -1.75 -14.30 1.88
CA THR A 137 -0.39 -13.90 2.25
C THR A 137 -0.48 -12.75 3.23
N VAL A 138 -0.24 -13.03 4.51
CA VAL A 138 -0.25 -12.03 5.58
C VAL A 138 1.14 -11.44 5.69
N CYS A 139 1.24 -10.11 5.82
CA CYS A 139 2.51 -9.39 5.87
C CYS A 139 2.53 -8.38 7.04
N PHE A 140 3.61 -8.39 7.82
CA PHE A 140 3.94 -7.36 8.81
C PHE A 140 5.07 -6.50 8.27
N PHE A 141 4.91 -5.18 8.38
CA PHE A 141 5.98 -4.26 8.00
C PHE A 141 7.15 -4.42 8.96
N VAL A 142 8.36 -4.60 8.44
CA VAL A 142 9.55 -4.62 9.28
C VAL A 142 9.87 -3.17 9.66
N PRO A 143 10.07 -2.83 10.95
CA PRO A 143 10.43 -1.47 11.35
C PRO A 143 11.70 -0.99 10.64
N PHE A 144 11.79 0.31 10.35
CA PHE A 144 12.89 0.89 9.57
C PHE A 144 14.27 0.58 10.16
N GLN A 145 14.38 0.51 11.49
CA GLN A 145 15.63 0.17 12.18
C GLN A 145 16.15 -1.24 11.86
N TYR A 146 15.29 -2.18 11.45
CA TYR A 146 15.65 -3.56 11.10
C TYR A 146 15.74 -3.80 9.58
N HIS A 147 15.60 -2.77 8.73
CA HIS A 147 15.66 -2.95 7.28
C HIS A 147 17.03 -3.42 6.78
N LYS A 148 18.12 -3.00 7.42
CA LYS A 148 19.47 -3.44 7.05
C LYS A 148 19.78 -4.84 7.59
N ASN A 149 19.46 -5.05 8.86
CA ASN A 149 19.75 -6.29 9.60
C ASN A 149 18.43 -6.86 10.14
N THR A 150 17.68 -7.53 9.27
CA THR A 150 16.41 -8.13 9.65
C THR A 150 16.67 -9.47 10.31
N PRO A 151 16.15 -9.75 11.52
CA PRO A 151 16.34 -11.04 12.16
C PRO A 151 15.84 -12.18 11.27
N VAL A 152 16.57 -13.29 11.24
CA VAL A 152 16.24 -14.45 10.41
C VAL A 152 15.15 -15.26 11.10
N PRO A 153 13.99 -15.51 10.46
CA PRO A 153 12.95 -16.33 11.06
C PRO A 153 13.42 -17.78 11.32
N THR A 154 13.07 -18.36 12.47
CA THR A 154 13.35 -19.78 12.76
C THR A 154 12.30 -20.72 12.16
N SER A 155 11.09 -20.21 11.91
CA SER A 155 10.02 -20.95 11.26
C SER A 155 10.18 -20.96 9.74
N LYS A 156 10.08 -22.13 9.13
CA LYS A 156 10.03 -22.28 7.66
C LYS A 156 8.78 -21.68 7.02
N ASP A 157 7.73 -21.42 7.81
CA ASP A 157 6.47 -20.84 7.34
C ASP A 157 6.52 -19.30 7.27
N VAL A 158 7.62 -18.68 7.73
CA VAL A 158 7.82 -17.23 7.75
C VAL A 158 8.98 -16.86 6.82
N GLY A 159 8.70 -15.99 5.87
CA GLY A 159 9.70 -15.43 4.96
C GLY A 159 9.89 -13.94 5.17
N ILE A 160 10.98 -13.41 4.62
CA ILE A 160 11.22 -11.96 4.50
C ILE A 160 11.20 -11.60 3.02
N LEU A 161 10.43 -10.59 2.65
CA LEU A 161 10.42 -10.03 1.30
C LEU A 161 10.72 -8.53 1.34
N THR A 162 11.19 -8.00 0.21
CA THR A 162 11.35 -6.55 0.01
C THR A 162 10.51 -6.16 -1.19
N THR A 163 9.56 -5.26 -0.98
CA THR A 163 8.80 -4.65 -2.07
C THR A 163 9.64 -3.48 -2.62
N PRO A 164 9.81 -3.36 -3.94
CA PRO A 164 10.34 -2.15 -4.54
C PRO A 164 9.34 -1.01 -4.39
N LYS A 165 9.75 0.16 -4.88
CA LYS A 165 8.85 1.30 -5.03
C LYS A 165 7.75 0.94 -6.03
N ASP A 166 6.48 1.12 -5.66
CA ASP A 166 5.33 0.79 -6.52
C ASP A 166 4.13 1.71 -6.29
N ILE A 167 3.15 1.64 -7.18
CA ILE A 167 1.91 2.41 -7.14
C ILE A 167 0.74 1.49 -6.76
N ALA A 168 -0.05 1.95 -5.80
CA ALA A 168 -1.30 1.32 -5.40
C ALA A 168 -2.46 2.31 -5.47
N TYR A 169 -3.64 1.79 -5.82
CA TYR A 169 -4.91 2.49 -5.71
C TYR A 169 -5.59 2.08 -4.42
N VAL A 170 -5.87 3.06 -3.57
CA VAL A 170 -6.27 2.82 -2.18
C VAL A 170 -7.63 3.44 -1.89
N THR A 171 -8.57 2.62 -1.46
CA THR A 171 -9.83 3.09 -0.86
C THR A 171 -9.84 2.79 0.63
N GLN A 172 -10.36 3.72 1.43
CA GLN A 172 -10.43 3.60 2.88
C GLN A 172 -11.87 3.30 3.34
N PHE A 173 -12.02 2.54 4.42
CA PHE A 173 -13.31 2.26 5.02
C PHE A 173 -13.19 1.93 6.52
N GLY A 174 -14.26 2.25 7.27
CA GLY A 174 -14.38 1.89 8.67
C GLY A 174 -15.01 0.50 8.89
N GLY A 175 -15.12 0.10 10.16
CA GLY A 175 -15.69 -1.19 10.56
C GLY A 175 -14.64 -2.31 10.67
N PHE A 176 -15.11 -3.56 10.74
CA PHE A 176 -14.25 -4.74 10.87
C PHE A 176 -14.09 -5.47 9.53
N MET A 177 -12.91 -6.06 9.32
CA MET A 177 -12.60 -6.88 8.14
C MET A 177 -12.87 -8.37 8.42
N VAL A 178 -14.13 -8.70 8.67
CA VAL A 178 -14.55 -10.08 9.03
C VAL A 178 -15.37 -10.75 7.95
N ASP A 179 -16.06 -9.95 7.12
CA ASP A 179 -17.02 -10.44 6.13
C ASP A 179 -16.44 -10.38 4.71
N GLU A 180 -16.27 -11.55 4.09
CA GLU A 180 -15.76 -11.68 2.72
C GLU A 180 -16.67 -11.01 1.69
N PHE A 181 -17.99 -11.04 1.88
CA PHE A 181 -18.91 -10.39 0.97
C PHE A 181 -18.75 -8.87 0.99
N THR A 182 -18.60 -8.29 2.18
CA THR A 182 -18.31 -6.87 2.36
C THR A 182 -16.97 -6.50 1.73
N LEU A 183 -15.90 -7.27 1.96
CA LEU A 183 -14.60 -7.02 1.35
C LEU A 183 -14.68 -7.10 -0.18
N ALA A 184 -15.28 -8.16 -0.72
CA ALA A 184 -15.47 -8.34 -2.16
C ALA A 184 -16.30 -7.20 -2.78
N SER A 185 -17.32 -6.70 -2.09
CA SER A 185 -18.13 -5.57 -2.56
C SER A 185 -17.31 -4.28 -2.69
N LYS A 186 -16.43 -4.01 -1.71
CA LYS A 186 -15.56 -2.82 -1.70
C LYS A 186 -14.46 -2.92 -2.76
N VAL A 187 -13.87 -4.10 -2.95
CA VAL A 187 -12.92 -4.37 -4.03
C VAL A 187 -13.58 -4.12 -5.38
N LYS A 188 -14.77 -4.67 -5.61
CA LYS A 188 -15.53 -4.47 -6.86
C LYS A 188 -15.87 -2.99 -7.11
N ALA A 189 -16.23 -2.25 -6.06
CA ALA A 189 -16.50 -0.82 -6.18
C ALA A 189 -15.25 -0.05 -6.61
N LEU A 190 -14.12 -0.26 -5.92
CA LEU A 190 -12.84 0.35 -6.29
C LEU A 190 -12.45 0.01 -7.73
N GLN A 191 -12.51 -1.27 -8.10
CA GLN A 191 -12.19 -1.72 -9.47
C GLN A 191 -13.11 -1.10 -10.52
N ALA A 192 -14.40 -0.92 -10.22
CA ALA A 192 -15.34 -0.24 -11.12
C ALA A 192 -14.95 1.22 -11.35
N ASP A 193 -14.55 1.92 -10.28
CA ASP A 193 -14.09 3.31 -10.38
C ASP A 193 -12.74 3.43 -11.09
N LEU A 194 -11.83 2.46 -10.91
CA LEU A 194 -10.58 2.42 -11.68
C LEU A 194 -10.87 2.24 -13.18
N ARG A 195 -11.77 1.32 -13.54
CA ARG A 195 -12.19 1.11 -14.95
C ARG A 195 -12.85 2.35 -15.54
N SER A 196 -13.72 3.04 -14.79
CA SER A 196 -14.42 4.25 -15.28
C SER A 196 -13.45 5.42 -15.52
N ASN A 197 -12.35 5.49 -14.77
CA ASN A 197 -11.28 6.47 -14.94
C ASN A 197 -10.18 6.03 -15.94
N GLY A 198 -10.38 4.92 -16.67
CA GLY A 198 -9.45 4.45 -17.69
C GLY A 198 -8.14 3.87 -17.14
N VAL A 199 -8.12 3.47 -15.86
CA VAL A 199 -6.96 2.83 -15.22
C VAL A 199 -6.92 1.35 -15.56
N SER A 200 -5.78 0.87 -16.05
CA SER A 200 -5.52 -0.56 -16.25
C SER A 200 -4.93 -1.18 -14.99
N PHE A 201 -5.40 -2.37 -14.61
CA PHE A 201 -4.90 -3.19 -13.51
C PHE A 201 -5.14 -4.68 -13.82
N GLU A 202 -4.49 -5.57 -13.08
CA GLU A 202 -4.71 -7.02 -13.22
C GLU A 202 -6.05 -7.41 -12.57
N ASP A 203 -6.95 -7.99 -13.36
CA ASP A 203 -8.30 -8.37 -12.94
C ASP A 203 -8.43 -9.89 -12.78
N ASP A 204 -7.52 -10.48 -12.01
CA ASP A 204 -7.53 -11.90 -11.65
C ASP A 204 -8.34 -12.16 -10.35
N GLY A 205 -8.89 -11.10 -9.76
CA GLY A 205 -9.63 -11.12 -8.50
C GLY A 205 -8.74 -10.94 -7.27
N THR A 206 -7.44 -10.77 -7.44
CA THR A 206 -6.50 -10.52 -6.35
C THR A 206 -6.66 -9.11 -5.80
N TYR A 207 -6.56 -8.98 -4.47
CA TYR A 207 -6.62 -7.69 -3.79
C TYR A 207 -5.85 -7.74 -2.47
N ILE A 208 -5.47 -6.57 -1.98
CA ILE A 208 -4.81 -6.42 -0.69
C ILE A 208 -5.75 -5.70 0.28
N THR A 209 -5.80 -6.17 1.51
CA THR A 209 -6.39 -5.43 2.63
C THR A 209 -5.28 -4.90 3.53
N ALA A 210 -5.50 -3.73 4.13
CA ALA A 210 -4.59 -3.16 5.13
C ALA A 210 -5.36 -2.89 6.43
N SER A 211 -4.95 -3.59 7.50
CA SER A 211 -5.48 -3.42 8.86
C SER A 211 -4.54 -2.57 9.69
N TYR A 212 -4.99 -1.39 10.13
CA TYR A 212 -4.17 -0.51 10.97
C TYR A 212 -4.50 -0.64 12.47
N ASP A 213 -5.75 -0.99 12.79
CA ASP A 213 -6.22 -0.95 14.17
C ASP A 213 -6.18 -2.30 14.90
N PRO A 214 -5.81 -2.32 16.19
CA PRO A 214 -5.86 -3.53 17.01
C PRO A 214 -7.30 -3.99 17.27
N PRO A 215 -7.54 -5.26 17.64
CA PRO A 215 -8.89 -5.82 17.83
C PRO A 215 -9.74 -5.08 18.87
N ASN A 216 -9.12 -4.48 19.90
CA ASN A 216 -9.81 -3.76 20.98
C ASN A 216 -10.30 -2.36 20.58
N ARG A 217 -9.92 -1.83 19.41
CA ARG A 217 -10.43 -0.55 18.92
C ARG A 217 -11.76 -0.75 18.19
N ILE A 218 -12.87 -0.38 18.83
CA ILE A 218 -14.21 -0.65 18.29
C ILE A 218 -14.74 0.48 17.38
N VAL A 219 -14.34 1.73 17.63
CA VAL A 219 -14.79 2.92 16.89
C VAL A 219 -13.65 3.60 16.13
N ASN A 220 -14.00 4.32 15.06
CA ASN A 220 -13.06 5.05 14.21
C ASN A 220 -11.87 4.19 13.78
N ARG A 221 -12.18 3.02 13.24
CA ARG A 221 -11.21 2.12 12.60
C ARG A 221 -10.90 2.63 11.19
N HIS A 222 -9.65 2.51 10.78
CA HIS A 222 -9.13 2.78 9.45
C HIS A 222 -8.65 1.47 8.84
N ASN A 223 -9.38 0.99 7.85
CA ASN A 223 -8.92 -0.11 7.01
C ASN A 223 -8.88 0.35 5.57
N GLU A 224 -8.06 -0.31 4.77
CA GLU A 224 -7.94 0.01 3.36
C GLU A 224 -8.02 -1.24 2.49
N ILE A 225 -8.45 -1.05 1.25
CA ILE A 225 -8.28 -2.01 0.17
C ILE A 225 -7.33 -1.39 -0.85
N HIS A 226 -6.32 -2.15 -1.26
CA HIS A 226 -5.36 -1.75 -2.28
C HIS A 226 -5.53 -2.63 -3.52
N VAL A 227 -5.43 -2.00 -4.68
CA VAL A 227 -5.23 -2.65 -5.99
C VAL A 227 -3.89 -2.13 -6.51
N GLU A 228 -2.90 -3.00 -6.66
CA GLU A 228 -1.55 -2.65 -7.12
C GLU A 228 -1.45 -2.70 -8.66
N LEU A 229 -0.52 -1.93 -9.21
CA LEU A 229 -0.21 -1.99 -10.65
C LEU A 229 0.69 -3.19 -11.02
N HIS A 230 1.49 -3.70 -10.07
CA HIS A 230 2.36 -4.87 -10.27
C HIS A 230 2.26 -5.86 -9.09
N ASP A 231 1.31 -6.78 -9.15
CA ASP A 231 1.09 -7.86 -8.16
C ASP A 231 2.28 -8.85 -8.02
N GLU A 232 3.31 -8.71 -8.86
CA GLU A 232 4.40 -9.67 -8.99
C GLU A 232 5.33 -9.79 -7.76
N LEU A 233 5.23 -8.88 -6.78
CA LEU A 233 6.26 -8.68 -5.75
C LEU A 233 5.86 -9.21 -4.37
N LEU A 234 4.56 -9.32 -4.10
CA LEU A 234 4.02 -9.97 -2.89
C LEU A 234 3.63 -11.44 -3.14
N ASN A 235 3.80 -11.93 -4.37
CA ASN A 235 3.50 -13.29 -4.76
C ASN A 235 4.79 -14.16 -4.87
N PRO A 236 5.13 -14.96 -3.84
CA PRO A 236 6.30 -15.85 -3.92
C PRO A 236 6.10 -16.98 -4.95
N VAL A 237 4.86 -17.33 -5.33
CA VAL A 237 4.57 -18.30 -6.41
C VAL A 237 4.96 -17.72 -7.78
N VAL A 238 4.73 -16.42 -8.01
CA VAL A 238 5.19 -15.72 -9.23
C VAL A 238 6.71 -15.53 -9.19
N CYS A 239 7.30 -15.21 -8.04
CA CYS A 239 8.74 -15.14 -7.88
C CYS A 239 9.44 -16.50 -8.17
N ALA A 240 8.81 -17.62 -7.78
CA ALA A 240 9.31 -18.97 -8.08
C ALA A 240 9.14 -19.35 -9.56
N LYS A 241 8.03 -18.96 -10.20
CA LYS A 241 7.81 -19.14 -11.65
C LYS A 241 8.83 -18.33 -12.47
N ARG A 242 9.11 -17.07 -12.09
CA ARG A 242 10.11 -16.23 -12.77
C ARG A 242 11.55 -16.73 -12.58
N ARG A 243 11.91 -17.31 -11.43
CA ARG A 243 13.20 -18.03 -11.28
C ARG A 243 13.32 -19.18 -12.29
N ARG A 244 12.27 -19.99 -12.47
CA ARG A 244 12.26 -21.05 -13.51
C ARG A 244 12.35 -20.49 -14.93
N GLN A 245 11.59 -19.45 -15.27
CA GLN A 245 11.64 -18.84 -16.61
C GLN A 245 13.00 -18.18 -16.91
N ASN A 246 13.61 -17.49 -15.94
CA ASN A 246 14.93 -16.90 -16.11
C ASN A 246 16.03 -17.95 -16.22
N THR A 247 15.95 -19.07 -15.48
CA THR A 247 16.87 -20.21 -15.66
C THR A 247 16.73 -20.84 -17.05
N ILE A 248 15.50 -20.95 -17.58
CA ILE A 248 15.22 -21.48 -18.93
C ILE A 248 15.74 -20.51 -20.02
N ASN A 249 15.53 -19.20 -19.85
CA ASN A 249 15.99 -18.20 -20.83
C ASN A 249 17.52 -18.03 -20.82
N GLN A 250 18.19 -18.19 -19.67
CA GLN A 250 19.66 -18.22 -19.58
C GLN A 250 20.26 -19.49 -20.19
N THR A 251 19.59 -20.64 -20.09
CA THR A 251 20.04 -21.87 -20.78
C THR A 251 19.79 -21.83 -22.29
N LEU A 252 18.73 -21.17 -22.76
CA LEU A 252 18.46 -20.97 -24.19
C LEU A 252 19.37 -19.93 -24.85
N THR A 253 19.76 -18.86 -24.14
CA THR A 253 20.69 -17.85 -24.66
C THR A 253 22.15 -18.30 -24.64
N ALA A 254 22.51 -19.28 -23.79
CA ALA A 254 23.83 -19.92 -23.83
C ALA A 254 23.99 -20.96 -24.96
N GLY A 255 22.91 -21.29 -25.70
CA GLY A 255 22.88 -22.36 -26.71
C GLY A 255 22.98 -21.93 -28.17
N CYS A 256 22.98 -20.62 -28.49
CA CYS A 256 23.06 -20.13 -29.87
C CYS A 256 24.31 -19.26 -30.06
N GLY A 257 25.46 -19.89 -30.27
CA GLY A 257 26.71 -19.18 -30.54
C GLY A 257 27.91 -20.11 -30.66
N ALA A 258 27.89 -21.02 -31.63
CA ALA A 258 29.10 -21.69 -32.08
C ALA A 258 29.03 -21.85 -33.61
N ASP A 259 29.55 -20.82 -34.29
CA ASP A 259 29.87 -20.86 -35.71
C ASP A 259 30.92 -21.97 -35.96
N LEU A 260 30.62 -22.84 -36.91
CA LEU A 260 31.56 -23.81 -37.47
C LEU A 260 32.41 -23.10 -38.55
N PRO A 261 33.75 -23.21 -38.54
CA PRO A 261 34.54 -22.91 -39.72
C PRO A 261 34.65 -24.15 -40.61
N PHE A 262 34.71 -23.90 -41.92
CA PHE A 262 35.02 -24.85 -42.99
C PHE A 262 36.35 -25.58 -42.79
#